data_AF-A0A2T6CJT3-F1
#
_entry.id   AF-A0A2T6CJT3-F1
#
_cell.length_a   1.000
_cell.length_b   1.000
_cell.length_c   1.000
_cell.angle_alpha   90.00
_cell.angle_beta   90.00
_cell.angle_gamma   90.00
#
_symmetry.space_group_name_H-M   'P 1'
#
loop_
_entity.id
_entity.type
_entity.pdbx_description
1 polymer ?
#
loop_
_entity_poly.entity_id
_entity_poly.type
_entity_poly.pdbx_seq_one_letter_code
_entity_poly.pdbx_strand_id
1 'polypeptide(L)'
;MESGKTNPSVGALRRVLDGIPISLSEFFEFEPELEKTTFYAAEDLPEIGKGRLSLKQVGKDLLGRAMMMLHETYAVGADTGRVMYVHEGEEGGIVISGRIEITVDEQRKILGPGDAYYFDSKRPHRFRQVGPEPCVLVSACTPPTF
;
A
#
# COMPACT_ATOMS: atom_id res chain seq x y z
N MET A 1 -0.62 1.96 23.40
CA MET A 1 0.84 2.12 23.60
C MET A 1 1.45 2.09 22.20
N GLU A 2 1.28 3.18 21.46
CA GLU A 2 2.21 4.31 21.39
C GLU A 2 3.35 4.01 20.40
N SER A 3 3.06 4.20 19.11
CA SER A 3 4.07 4.41 18.08
C SER A 3 4.08 5.90 17.73
N GLY A 4 4.37 6.74 18.73
CA GLY A 4 4.73 8.13 18.50
C GLY A 4 6.14 8.17 17.96
N LYS A 5 6.31 8.56 16.70
CA LYS A 5 7.60 8.90 16.10
C LYS A 5 8.31 9.91 17.01
N THR A 6 9.24 9.46 17.83
CA THR A 6 10.13 10.35 18.58
C THR A 6 11.13 10.90 17.57
N ASN A 7 10.97 12.18 17.21
CA ASN A 7 12.03 12.88 16.50
C ASN A 7 13.21 12.98 17.50
N PRO A 8 14.35 12.31 17.26
CA PRO A 8 15.49 12.38 18.16
C PRO A 8 15.88 13.83 18.40
N SER A 9 16.22 14.18 19.64
CA SER A 9 16.73 15.53 19.93
C SER A 9 18.02 15.77 19.14
N VAL A 10 18.28 17.03 18.76
CA VAL A 10 19.51 17.42 18.04
C VAL A 10 20.77 16.93 18.77
N GLY A 11 20.74 16.91 20.11
CA GLY A 11 21.83 16.38 20.93
C GLY A 11 22.00 14.86 20.86
N ALA A 12 20.92 14.09 20.71
CA ALA A 12 21.00 12.65 20.50
C ALA A 12 21.48 12.31 19.09
N LEU A 13 21.04 13.06 18.08
CA LEU A 13 21.48 12.89 16.70
C LEU A 13 22.99 13.17 16.55
N ARG A 14 23.47 14.25 17.17
CA ARG A 14 24.89 14.61 17.19
C ARG A 14 25.76 13.50 17.77
N ARG A 15 25.33 12.86 18.87
CA ARG A 15 26.04 11.72 19.46
C ARG A 15 26.14 10.50 18.55
N VAL A 16 25.16 10.28 17.69
CA VAL A 16 25.20 9.21 16.66
C VAL A 16 26.19 9.58 15.56
N LEU A 17 26.24 10.85 15.18
CA LEU A 17 27.11 11.37 14.12
C LEU A 17 28.57 11.58 14.56
N ASP A 18 28.88 11.66 15.86
CA ASP A 18 30.25 11.87 16.38
C ASP A 18 31.25 10.79 15.93
N GLY A 19 30.79 9.65 15.42
CA GLY A 19 31.61 8.57 14.84
C GLY A 19 31.67 8.54 13.31
N ILE A 20 31.00 9.46 12.61
CA ILE A 20 30.89 9.52 11.16
C ILE A 20 31.48 10.86 10.68
N PRO A 21 32.36 10.89 9.67
CA PRO A 21 32.98 12.12 9.19
C PRO A 21 32.01 12.95 8.32
N ILE A 22 30.80 13.24 8.83
CA ILE A 22 29.81 14.12 8.19
C ILE A 22 29.36 15.19 9.19
N SER A 23 29.11 16.41 8.71
CA SER A 23 28.57 17.46 9.57
C SER A 23 27.06 17.29 9.80
N LEU A 24 26.53 17.91 10.86
CA LEU A 24 25.08 17.92 11.11
C LEU A 24 24.31 18.62 9.97
N SER A 25 24.88 19.69 9.40
CA SER A 25 24.31 20.38 8.24
C SER A 25 24.27 19.48 7.00
N GLU A 26 25.38 18.80 6.72
CA GLU A 26 25.50 17.85 5.60
C GLU A 26 24.55 16.65 5.74
N PHE A 27 24.30 16.18 6.97
CA PHE A 27 23.28 15.16 7.22
C PHE A 27 21.86 15.62 6.86
N PHE A 28 21.50 16.88 7.13
CA PHE A 28 20.19 17.42 6.78
C PHE A 28 20.08 17.89 5.32
N GLU A 29 21.21 18.17 4.67
CA GLU A 29 21.29 18.46 3.23
C GLU A 29 21.30 17.18 2.37
N PHE A 30 21.40 16.01 2.98
CA PHE A 30 21.31 14.74 2.29
C PHE A 30 19.87 14.49 1.82
N GLU A 31 19.57 14.92 0.59
CA GLU A 31 18.43 14.40 -0.16
C GLU A 31 18.89 13.08 -0.79
N PRO A 32 18.36 11.91 -0.36
CA PRO A 32 18.66 10.67 -1.06
C PRO A 32 18.25 10.85 -2.52
N GLU A 33 19.18 10.60 -3.45
CA GLU A 33 18.81 10.45 -4.86
C GLU A 33 17.82 9.29 -4.94
N LEU A 34 16.54 9.65 -5.07
CA LEU A 34 15.48 8.67 -5.25
C LEU A 34 15.76 7.97 -6.57
N GLU A 35 16.25 6.73 -6.52
CA GLU A 35 16.40 5.89 -7.71
C GLU A 35 15.04 5.78 -8.38
N LYS A 36 14.88 6.45 -9.53
CA LYS A 36 13.66 6.40 -10.34
C LYS A 36 13.70 5.18 -11.24
N THR A 37 13.66 4.00 -10.63
CA THR A 37 13.40 2.76 -11.37
C THR A 37 12.07 2.89 -12.11
N THR A 38 12.10 2.66 -13.42
CA THR A 38 10.94 2.87 -14.30
C THR A 38 10.21 1.56 -14.58
N PHE A 39 10.96 0.47 -14.74
CA PHE A 39 10.41 -0.86 -15.05
C PHE A 39 10.65 -1.80 -13.89
N TYR A 40 9.64 -2.60 -13.55
CA TYR A 40 9.67 -3.55 -12.45
C TYR A 40 9.28 -4.92 -12.98
N ALA A 41 10.14 -5.92 -12.77
CA ALA A 41 9.83 -7.31 -13.12
C ALA A 41 8.86 -7.91 -12.08
N ALA A 42 8.02 -8.86 -12.50
CA ALA A 42 6.96 -9.41 -11.66
C ALA A 42 7.51 -10.24 -10.46
N GLU A 43 8.70 -10.80 -10.63
CA GLU A 43 9.48 -11.51 -9.61
C GLU A 43 10.14 -10.57 -8.58
N ASP A 44 10.30 -9.29 -8.90
CA ASP A 44 10.98 -8.30 -8.05
C ASP A 44 10.01 -7.45 -7.21
N LEU A 45 8.70 -7.60 -7.43
CA LEU A 45 7.67 -6.85 -6.71
C LEU A 45 7.63 -7.30 -5.24
N PRO A 46 7.80 -6.39 -4.26
CA PRO A 46 7.67 -6.72 -2.85
C PRO A 46 6.30 -7.30 -2.51
N GLU A 47 6.28 -8.43 -1.79
CA GLU A 47 5.07 -8.99 -1.20
C GLU A 47 4.81 -8.33 0.15
N ILE A 48 3.73 -7.56 0.24
CA ILE A 48 3.30 -6.89 1.48
C ILE A 48 2.01 -7.48 2.06
N GLY A 49 1.40 -8.42 1.34
CA GLY A 49 0.21 -9.15 1.75
C GLY A 49 0.49 -10.15 2.88
N LYS A 50 -0.59 -10.62 3.50
CA LYS A 50 -0.54 -11.60 4.60
C LYS A 50 -1.65 -12.64 4.45
N GLY A 51 -1.35 -13.86 4.89
CA GLY A 51 -2.33 -14.94 4.95
C GLY A 51 -2.84 -15.35 3.56
N ARG A 52 -4.11 -15.05 3.26
CA ARG A 52 -4.77 -15.39 1.99
C ARG A 52 -4.79 -14.25 0.97
N LEU A 53 -4.11 -13.16 1.29
CA LEU A 53 -3.97 -11.97 0.46
C LEU A 53 -2.51 -11.89 0.01
N SER A 54 -2.28 -11.90 -1.30
CA SER A 54 -1.01 -11.52 -1.91
C SER A 54 -1.17 -10.11 -2.47
N LEU A 55 -0.34 -9.19 -2.02
CA LEU A 55 -0.35 -7.79 -2.42
C LEU A 55 1.06 -7.47 -2.91
N LYS A 56 1.25 -7.52 -4.22
CA LYS A 56 2.54 -7.22 -4.85
C LYS A 56 2.64 -5.74 -5.18
N GLN A 57 3.55 -5.04 -4.50
CA GLN A 57 3.74 -3.60 -4.64
C GLN A 57 4.58 -3.26 -5.87
N VAL A 58 4.13 -2.29 -6.66
CA VAL A 58 4.95 -1.71 -7.73
C VAL A 58 5.83 -0.61 -7.14
N GLY A 59 7.15 -0.82 -7.19
CA GLY A 59 8.14 0.05 -6.51
C GLY A 59 8.60 -0.51 -5.17
N LYS A 60 9.91 -0.39 -4.88
CA LYS A 60 10.49 -0.82 -3.59
C LYS A 60 10.50 0.32 -2.57
N ASP A 61 10.79 1.54 -3.01
CA ASP A 61 10.74 2.75 -2.21
C ASP A 61 9.71 3.72 -2.79
N LEU A 62 8.71 4.06 -1.96
CA LEU A 62 7.65 4.99 -2.32
C LEU A 62 7.85 6.39 -1.73
N LEU A 63 9.02 6.66 -1.15
CA LEU A 63 9.38 7.99 -0.65
C LEU A 63 9.24 9.03 -1.77
N GLY A 64 8.49 10.09 -1.49
CA GLY A 64 8.19 11.16 -2.47
C GLY A 64 7.21 10.76 -3.58
N ARG A 65 6.62 9.56 -3.55
CA ARG A 65 5.56 9.17 -4.51
C ARG A 65 4.20 9.63 -4.00
N ALA A 66 3.33 9.99 -4.94
CA ALA A 66 1.95 10.36 -4.63
C ALA A 66 1.00 9.14 -4.58
N MET A 67 1.36 8.06 -5.25
CA MET A 67 0.51 6.89 -5.48
C MET A 67 1.30 5.60 -5.28
N MET A 68 0.62 4.59 -4.76
CA MET A 68 1.04 3.19 -4.77
C MET A 68 0.16 2.43 -5.75
N MET A 69 0.74 1.47 -6.48
CA MET A 69 -0.01 0.49 -7.26
C MET A 69 0.24 -0.91 -6.72
N LEU A 70 -0.80 -1.73 -6.69
CA LEU A 70 -0.74 -3.12 -6.26
C LEU A 70 -1.26 -4.05 -7.35
N HIS A 71 -0.58 -5.19 -7.49
CA HIS A 71 -1.15 -6.38 -8.10
C HIS A 71 -1.62 -7.30 -6.99
N GLU A 72 -2.94 -7.42 -6.83
CA GLU A 72 -3.55 -8.11 -5.71
C GLU A 72 -4.10 -9.47 -6.13
N THR A 73 -3.96 -10.47 -5.27
CA THR A 73 -4.59 -11.77 -5.43
C THR A 73 -5.26 -12.19 -4.12
N TYR A 74 -6.58 -12.36 -4.19
CA TYR A 74 -7.41 -12.84 -3.10
C TYR A 74 -7.65 -14.32 -3.33
N ALA A 75 -7.07 -15.17 -2.49
CA ALA A 75 -7.31 -16.61 -2.56
C ALA A 75 -8.78 -16.93 -2.26
N VAL A 76 -9.19 -18.17 -2.55
CA VAL A 76 -10.57 -18.60 -2.27
C VAL A 76 -10.89 -18.44 -0.77
N GLY A 77 -11.96 -17.71 -0.47
CA GLY A 77 -12.37 -17.39 0.89
C GLY A 77 -11.48 -16.34 1.59
N ALA A 78 -10.70 -15.57 0.85
CA ALA A 78 -9.99 -14.40 1.36
C ALA A 78 -10.94 -13.21 1.60
N ASP A 79 -10.56 -12.39 2.56
CA ASP A 79 -11.33 -11.27 3.09
C ASP A 79 -10.35 -10.31 3.78
N THR A 80 -10.55 -8.99 3.65
CA THR A 80 -9.75 -7.98 4.37
C THR A 80 -10.06 -7.91 5.88
N GLY A 81 -11.05 -8.66 6.34
CA GLY A 81 -11.38 -8.86 7.76
C GLY A 81 -12.82 -8.46 8.07
N ARG A 82 -13.26 -8.73 9.31
CA ARG A 82 -14.63 -8.37 9.73
C ARG A 82 -14.82 -6.88 10.02
N VAL A 83 -13.74 -6.16 10.28
CA VAL A 83 -13.75 -4.73 10.57
C VAL A 83 -13.55 -3.99 9.26
N MET A 84 -14.39 -2.99 8.99
CA MET A 84 -14.25 -2.16 7.81
C MET A 84 -12.96 -1.34 7.90
N TYR A 85 -12.24 -1.24 6.79
CA TYR A 85 -11.01 -0.47 6.69
C TYR A 85 -11.32 0.98 6.35
N VAL A 86 -10.49 1.89 6.88
CA VAL A 86 -10.56 3.34 6.67
C VAL A 86 -9.15 3.87 6.68
N HIS A 87 -8.77 4.63 5.64
CA HIS A 87 -7.48 5.30 5.58
C HIS A 87 -7.57 6.61 4.80
N GLU A 88 -6.52 7.42 4.85
CA GLU A 88 -6.45 8.67 4.12
C GLU A 88 -6.36 8.44 2.59
N GLY A 89 -6.88 9.41 1.84
CA GLY A 89 -6.80 9.55 0.39
C GLY A 89 -7.84 8.75 -0.40
N GLU A 90 -7.45 8.26 -1.58
CA GLU A 90 -8.37 7.66 -2.55
C GLU A 90 -7.88 6.29 -2.99
N GLU A 91 -8.80 5.38 -3.26
CA GLU A 91 -8.52 4.04 -3.76
C GLU A 91 -9.39 3.71 -4.97
N GLY A 92 -8.79 3.09 -5.97
CA GLY A 92 -9.50 2.53 -7.11
C GLY A 92 -8.78 1.34 -7.70
N GLY A 93 -9.52 0.52 -8.45
CA GLY A 93 -8.96 -0.66 -9.07
C GLY A 93 -9.89 -1.31 -10.08
N ILE A 94 -9.34 -2.26 -10.82
CA ILE A 94 -10.04 -3.05 -11.83
C ILE A 94 -9.83 -4.53 -11.58
N VAL A 95 -10.89 -5.32 -11.72
CA VAL A 95 -10.81 -6.77 -11.62
C VAL A 95 -10.27 -7.34 -12.93
N ILE A 96 -9.19 -8.11 -12.83
CA ILE A 96 -8.55 -8.78 -13.98
C ILE A 96 -9.15 -10.17 -14.20
N SER A 97 -9.35 -10.94 -13.13
CA SER A 97 -9.92 -12.28 -13.18
C SER A 97 -10.61 -12.65 -11.86
N GLY A 98 -11.47 -13.68 -11.89
CA GLY A 98 -12.25 -14.10 -10.72
C GLY A 98 -13.37 -13.11 -10.37
N ARG A 99 -13.83 -13.13 -9.12
CA ARG A 99 -14.88 -12.23 -8.61
C ARG A 99 -14.58 -11.78 -7.19
N ILE A 100 -14.88 -10.51 -6.92
CA ILE A 100 -14.75 -9.89 -5.59
C ILE A 100 -16.05 -9.19 -5.26
N GLU A 101 -16.45 -9.26 -4.01
CA GLU A 101 -17.47 -8.39 -3.45
C GLU A 101 -16.79 -7.22 -2.73
N ILE A 102 -17.17 -6.01 -3.11
CA ILE A 102 -16.70 -4.79 -2.48
C ILE A 102 -17.88 -4.14 -1.76
N THR A 103 -17.65 -3.77 -0.51
CA THR A 103 -18.58 -2.96 0.29
C THR A 103 -17.92 -1.63 0.59
N VAL A 104 -18.63 -0.51 0.36
CA VAL A 104 -18.21 0.86 0.69
C VAL A 104 -19.42 1.58 1.27
N ASP A 105 -19.35 1.97 2.55
CA ASP A 105 -20.51 2.36 3.35
C ASP A 105 -21.65 1.31 3.25
N GLU A 106 -22.82 1.72 2.75
CA GLU A 106 -24.00 0.87 2.53
C GLU A 106 -24.03 0.22 1.15
N GLN A 107 -23.14 0.63 0.23
CA GLN A 107 -23.12 0.10 -1.12
C GLN A 107 -22.33 -1.20 -1.16
N ARG A 108 -22.90 -2.22 -1.80
CA ARG A 108 -22.27 -3.53 -1.95
C ARG A 108 -22.51 -4.08 -3.35
N LYS A 109 -21.44 -4.50 -4.02
CA LYS A 109 -21.52 -5.07 -5.37
C LYS A 109 -20.50 -6.18 -5.55
N ILE A 110 -20.91 -7.24 -6.26
CA ILE A 110 -19.99 -8.25 -6.79
C ILE A 110 -19.49 -7.76 -8.14
N LEU A 111 -18.17 -7.62 -8.25
CA LEU A 111 -17.46 -7.24 -9.46
C LEU A 111 -16.83 -8.48 -10.10
N GLY A 112 -16.87 -8.54 -11.43
CA GLY A 112 -16.18 -9.54 -12.24
C GLY A 112 -15.15 -8.90 -13.18
N PRO A 113 -14.53 -9.68 -14.08
CA PRO A 113 -13.46 -9.18 -14.95
C PRO A 113 -13.90 -7.97 -15.78
N GLY A 114 -13.11 -6.90 -15.74
CA GLY A 114 -13.38 -5.63 -16.40
C GLY A 114 -14.22 -4.64 -15.59
N ASP A 115 -14.90 -5.08 -14.53
CA ASP A 115 -15.54 -4.17 -13.59
C ASP A 115 -14.48 -3.43 -12.74
N ALA A 116 -14.79 -2.18 -12.39
CA ALA A 116 -13.88 -1.30 -11.64
C ALA A 116 -14.58 -0.65 -10.45
N TYR A 117 -13.78 -0.12 -9.52
CA TYR A 117 -14.21 0.65 -8.37
C TYR A 117 -13.33 1.89 -8.19
N TYR A 118 -13.90 2.92 -7.56
CA TYR A 118 -13.20 4.15 -7.19
C TYR A 118 -13.96 4.83 -6.05
N PHE A 119 -13.29 5.15 -4.95
CA PHE A 119 -13.89 5.83 -3.81
C PHE A 119 -12.86 6.56 -2.94
N ASP A 120 -13.35 7.50 -2.13
CA ASP A 120 -12.59 8.11 -1.03
C ASP A 120 -12.38 7.07 0.08
N SER A 121 -11.12 6.75 0.38
CA SER A 121 -10.72 5.70 1.32
C SER A 121 -11.09 5.99 2.78
N LYS A 122 -11.54 7.21 3.08
CA LYS A 122 -12.10 7.56 4.39
C LYS A 122 -13.48 6.93 4.62
N ARG A 123 -14.10 6.43 3.56
CA ARG A 123 -15.37 5.70 3.62
C ARG A 123 -15.09 4.26 4.06
N PRO A 124 -15.71 3.75 5.14
CA PRO A 124 -15.53 2.37 5.58
C PRO A 124 -15.76 1.36 4.46
N HIS A 125 -14.73 0.56 4.16
CA HIS A 125 -14.76 -0.37 3.04
C HIS A 125 -14.20 -1.75 3.38
N ARG A 126 -14.59 -2.76 2.59
CA ARG A 126 -14.16 -4.15 2.76
C ARG A 126 -14.25 -4.91 1.45
N PHE A 127 -13.29 -5.82 1.28
CA PHE A 127 -13.15 -6.66 0.09
C PHE A 127 -13.23 -8.13 0.50
N ARG A 128 -14.05 -8.89 -0.23
CA ARG A 128 -14.23 -10.32 0.01
C ARG A 128 -14.24 -11.06 -1.31
N GLN A 129 -13.35 -12.04 -1.46
CA GLN A 129 -13.37 -12.91 -2.63
C GLN A 129 -14.66 -13.75 -2.63
N VAL A 130 -15.25 -13.91 -3.82
CA VAL A 130 -16.44 -14.72 -4.02
C VAL A 130 -16.27 -15.64 -5.24
N GLY A 131 -16.84 -16.85 -5.16
CA GLY A 131 -16.77 -17.83 -6.23
C GLY A 131 -15.64 -18.86 -6.06
N PRO A 132 -15.49 -19.78 -7.02
CA PRO A 132 -14.65 -20.97 -6.88
C PRO A 132 -13.16 -20.74 -7.18
N GLU A 133 -12.80 -19.59 -7.75
CA GLU A 133 -11.44 -19.28 -8.22
C GLU A 133 -10.87 -18.04 -7.53
N PRO A 134 -9.55 -17.96 -7.31
CA PRO A 134 -8.90 -16.75 -6.84
C PRO A 134 -9.28 -15.52 -7.67
N CYS A 135 -9.38 -14.35 -7.02
CA CYS A 135 -9.63 -13.09 -7.69
C CYS A 135 -8.34 -12.29 -7.82
N VAL A 136 -8.08 -11.74 -9.00
CA VAL A 136 -6.91 -10.87 -9.28
C VAL A 136 -7.40 -9.47 -9.61
N LEU A 137 -6.77 -8.47 -8.99
CA LEU A 137 -7.05 -7.06 -9.23
C LEU A 137 -5.76 -6.28 -9.45
N VAL A 138 -5.87 -5.18 -10.19
CA VAL A 138 -4.87 -4.11 -10.16
C VAL A 138 -5.52 -2.91 -9.52
N SER A 139 -4.91 -2.39 -8.46
CA SER A 139 -5.40 -1.24 -7.70
C SER A 139 -4.34 -0.16 -7.59
N ALA A 140 -4.80 1.03 -7.23
CA ALA A 140 -3.96 2.15 -6.86
C ALA A 140 -4.58 2.87 -5.67
N CYS A 141 -3.72 3.32 -4.75
CA CYS A 141 -4.14 4.17 -3.63
C CYS A 141 -3.22 5.38 -3.45
N THR A 142 -3.77 6.43 -2.85
CA THR A 142 -3.06 7.63 -2.41
C THR A 142 -3.39 7.90 -0.93
N PRO A 143 -2.48 8.46 -0.11
CA PRO A 143 -1.02 8.44 -0.34
C PRO A 143 -0.50 6.99 -0.42
N PRO A 144 0.77 6.75 -0.78
CA PRO A 144 1.30 5.38 -0.91
C PRO A 144 1.49 4.72 0.47
N THR A 145 0.40 4.38 1.12
CA THR A 145 0.35 3.80 2.46
C THR A 145 -0.64 2.65 2.50
N PHE A 146 -0.26 1.57 3.17
CA PHE A 146 -1.08 0.39 3.39
C PHE A 146 -1.14 0.07 4.89
#